data_AF-A0A7V1LMT5-F1
#
_entry.id   AF-A0A7V1LMT5-F1
#
_cell.length_a   1.000
_cell.length_b   1.000
_cell.length_c   1.000
_cell.angle_alpha   90.00
_cell.angle_beta   90.00
_cell.angle_gamma   90.00
#
_symmetry.space_group_name_H-M   'P 1'
#
loop_
_entity.id
_entity.type
_entity.pdbx_description
1 polymer ?
#
loop_
_entity_poly.entity_id
_entity_poly.type
_entity_poly.pdbx_seq_one_letter_code
_entity_poly.pdbx_strand_id
1 'polypeptide(L)'
;MERRDIKACLTYKRTNGKMEHKIIIYDAVPGGAGHSRRLVTEDGRVLKAVVKRAIILLNSCECSPSCYRCLRSYENQKIHEILDREKALNFLKQLNKSETE
;
A
#
# COMPACT_ATOMS: atom_id res chain seq x y z
N MET A 1 8.47 16.07 -0.12
CA MET A 1 7.39 15.14 0.25
C MET A 1 7.96 14.19 1.27
N GLU A 2 7.56 14.38 2.52
CA GLU A 2 7.95 13.52 3.62
C GLU A 2 7.06 12.27 3.67
N ARG A 3 7.56 11.21 4.31
CA ARG A 3 6.83 9.93 4.43
C ARG A 3 5.46 10.09 5.10
N ARG A 4 5.30 11.14 5.91
CA ARG A 4 4.08 11.44 6.68
C ARG A 4 3.05 12.22 5.90
N ASP A 5 3.38 12.78 4.74
CA ASP A 5 2.49 13.66 3.98
C ASP A 5 1.31 12.90 3.36
N ILE A 6 1.46 11.59 3.16
CA ILE A 6 0.44 10.71 2.55
C ILE A 6 0.18 9.55 3.49
N LYS A 7 -1.09 9.29 3.78
CA LYS A 7 -1.54 8.10 4.52
C LYS A 7 -2.53 7.31 3.68
N ALA A 8 -2.65 6.02 4.02
CA ALA A 8 -3.63 5.15 3.42
C ALA A 8 -4.24 4.19 4.43
N CYS A 9 -5.48 3.77 4.19
CA CYS A 9 -6.12 2.68 4.91
C CYS A 9 -6.81 1.73 3.93
N LEU A 10 -6.92 0.47 4.35
CA LEU A 10 -7.65 -0.57 3.63
C LEU A 10 -8.98 -0.79 4.36
N THR A 11 -10.07 -0.73 3.62
CA THR A 11 -11.38 -1.17 4.10
C THR A 11 -11.94 -2.22 3.15
N TYR A 12 -12.97 -2.94 3.57
CA TYR A 12 -13.67 -3.89 2.73
C TYR A 12 -15.16 -3.64 2.80
N LYS A 13 -15.85 -3.80 1.68
CA LYS A 13 -17.31 -3.72 1.59
C LYS A 13 -17.82 -5.01 0.95
N ARG A 14 -18.91 -5.54 1.50
CA ARG A 14 -19.62 -6.64 0.86
C ARG A 14 -20.64 -6.05 -0.13
N THR A 15 -20.47 -6.36 -1.41
CA THR A 15 -21.36 -5.93 -2.50
C THR A 15 -21.78 -7.16 -3.29
N ASN A 16 -23.09 -7.41 -3.43
CA ASN A 16 -23.64 -8.56 -4.17
C ASN A 16 -23.01 -9.92 -3.79
N GLY A 17 -22.77 -10.13 -2.49
CA GLY A 17 -22.14 -11.36 -1.99
C GLY A 17 -20.62 -11.46 -2.20
N LYS A 18 -20.00 -10.55 -2.96
CA LYS A 18 -18.55 -10.44 -3.13
C LYS A 18 -17.93 -9.48 -2.11
N MET A 19 -16.71 -9.78 -1.68
CA MET A 19 -15.92 -8.89 -0.83
C MET A 19 -15.07 -7.98 -1.72
N GLU A 20 -15.31 -6.67 -1.64
CA GLU A 20 -14.57 -5.65 -2.38
C GLU A 20 -13.59 -4.94 -1.43
N HIS A 21 -12.30 -5.02 -1.74
CA HIS A 21 -11.29 -4.25 -1.05
C HIS A 21 -11.25 -2.81 -1.59
N LYS A 22 -11.17 -1.84 -0.68
CA LYS A 22 -11.04 -0.41 -1.01
C LYS A 22 -9.82 0.17 -0.31
N ILE A 23 -8.94 0.76 -1.09
CA ILE A 23 -7.80 1.52 -0.60
C ILE A 23 -8.19 2.99 -0.60
N ILE A 24 -8.11 3.64 0.55
CA ILE A 24 -8.34 5.08 0.70
C ILE A 24 -6.97 5.72 0.90
N ILE A 25 -6.58 6.64 0.00
CA ILE A 25 -5.32 7.39 0.05
C ILE A 25 -5.67 8.87 0.27
N TYR A 26 -5.03 9.52 1.25
CA TYR A 26 -5.30 10.91 1.59
C TYR A 26 -4.03 11.64 2.03
N ASP A 27 -4.03 12.97 1.86
CA ASP A 27 -2.96 13.83 2.38
C ASP A 27 -3.17 13.99 3.89
N ALA A 28 -2.12 13.74 4.69
CA ALA A 28 -2.23 13.79 6.15
C ALA A 28 -1.95 15.18 6.74
N VAL A 29 -1.77 16.19 5.87
CA VAL A 29 -1.53 17.59 6.25
C VAL A 29 -2.84 18.39 6.23
N PRO A 30 -3.02 19.36 7.15
CA PRO A 30 -4.16 20.27 7.11
C PRO A 30 -4.28 20.98 5.77
N GLY A 31 -5.48 21.05 5.20
CA GLY A 31 -5.75 21.71 3.91
C GLY A 31 -5.39 20.89 2.67
N GLY A 32 -4.63 19.79 2.82
CA GLY A 32 -4.24 18.89 1.72
C GLY A 32 -3.17 19.46 0.80
N ALA A 33 -2.04 18.75 0.66
CA ALA A 33 -0.92 19.15 -0.20
C ALA A 33 -1.06 18.67 -1.67
N GLY A 34 -2.14 17.96 -1.98
CA GLY A 34 -2.46 17.48 -3.33
C GLY A 34 -1.60 16.29 -3.78
N HIS A 35 -0.92 15.59 -2.88
CA HIS A 35 -0.13 14.41 -3.25
C HIS A 35 -1.01 13.22 -3.58
N SER A 36 -2.08 13.02 -2.80
CA SER A 36 -3.10 12.00 -3.07
C SER A 36 -3.69 12.13 -4.49
N ARG A 37 -4.00 13.36 -4.93
CA ARG A 37 -4.50 13.65 -6.29
C ARG A 37 -3.49 13.34 -7.40
N ARG A 38 -2.19 13.49 -7.14
CA ARG A 38 -1.13 13.13 -8.09
C ARG A 38 -0.91 11.62 -8.20
N LEU A 39 -1.20 10.87 -7.14
CA LEU A 39 -1.09 9.40 -7.13
C LEU A 39 -2.24 8.72 -7.87
N VAL A 40 -3.45 9.25 -7.74
CA VAL A 40 -4.66 8.68 -8.33
C VAL A 40 -4.97 9.39 -9.64
N THR A 41 -4.20 9.06 -10.68
CA THR A 41 -4.48 9.51 -12.05
C THR A 41 -5.71 8.82 -12.62
N GLU A 42 -6.41 9.45 -13.57
CA GLU A 42 -7.62 8.90 -14.20
C GLU A 42 -7.40 7.51 -14.80
N ASP A 43 -6.19 7.26 -15.31
CA ASP A 43 -5.77 5.99 -15.91
C ASP A 43 -5.13 5.01 -14.90
N GLY A 44 -4.99 5.39 -13.63
CA GLY A 44 -4.38 4.57 -12.58
C GLY A 44 -2.89 4.25 -12.76
N ARG A 45 -2.20 4.77 -13.79
CA ARG A 45 -0.83 4.37 -14.14
C ARG A 45 0.17 4.67 -13.02
N VAL A 46 0.01 5.81 -12.34
CA VAL A 46 0.91 6.20 -11.25
C VAL A 46 0.77 5.26 -10.06
N LEU A 47 -0.46 4.98 -9.63
CA LEU A 47 -0.72 4.02 -8.55
C LEU A 47 -0.18 2.63 -8.89
N LYS A 48 -0.39 2.16 -10.12
CA LYS A 48 0.14 0.88 -10.60
C LYS A 48 1.67 0.84 -10.56
N ALA A 49 2.34 1.92 -10.94
CA ALA A 49 3.80 2.02 -10.83
C ALA A 49 4.28 1.95 -9.37
N VAL A 50 3.57 2.58 -8.44
CA VAL A 50 3.85 2.51 -7.00
C VAL A 50 3.69 1.07 -6.48
N VAL A 51 2.60 0.38 -6.82
CA VAL A 51 2.37 -1.02 -6.43
C VAL A 51 3.47 -1.93 -6.99
N LYS A 52 3.83 -1.78 -8.27
CA LYS A 52 4.94 -2.53 -8.88
C LYS A 52 6.26 -2.29 -8.17
N ARG A 53 6.57 -1.04 -7.81
CA ARG A 53 7.79 -0.71 -7.05
C ARG A 53 7.78 -1.33 -5.66
N ALA A 54 6.64 -1.33 -4.98
CA ALA A 54 6.48 -2.00 -3.68
C ALA A 54 6.71 -3.51 -3.79
N ILE A 55 6.16 -4.17 -4.82
CA ILE A 55 6.40 -5.61 -5.09
C ILE A 55 7.90 -5.87 -5.26
N ILE A 56 8.60 -5.08 -6.08
CA ILE A 56 10.05 -5.23 -6.31
C ILE A 56 10.81 -5.12 -4.98
N LEU A 57 10.49 -4.12 -4.17
CA LEU A 57 11.15 -3.85 -2.89
C LEU A 57 10.94 -4.98 -1.87
N LEU A 58 9.73 -5.54 -1.79
CA LEU A 58 9.45 -6.67 -0.92
C LEU A 58 10.11 -7.96 -1.43
N ASN A 59 10.13 -8.16 -2.75
CA ASN A 59 10.70 -9.35 -3.38
C ASN A 59 12.23 -9.39 -3.29
N SER A 60 12.91 -8.23 -3.35
CA SER A 60 14.38 -8.12 -3.23
C SER A 60 14.89 -8.11 -1.79
N CYS A 61 14.01 -8.11 -0.79
CA CYS A 61 14.40 -8.04 0.61
C CYS A 61 14.42 -9.45 1.23
N GLU A 62 15.56 -9.87 1.77
CA GLU A 62 15.79 -11.23 2.31
C GLU A 62 15.47 -11.37 3.80
N CYS A 63 14.69 -10.44 4.38
CA CYS A 63 14.39 -10.47 5.82
C CYS A 63 13.18 -11.37 6.16
N SER A 64 13.16 -11.86 7.40
CA SER A 64 12.00 -12.53 8.01
C SER A 64 11.81 -12.07 9.46
N PRO A 65 10.56 -11.81 9.93
CA PRO A 65 9.35 -11.66 9.13
C PRO A 65 9.29 -10.29 8.43
N SER A 66 9.97 -9.26 8.95
CA SER A 66 10.00 -7.90 8.39
C SER A 66 11.22 -7.11 8.90
N CYS A 67 11.59 -6.02 8.22
CA CYS A 67 12.67 -5.12 8.65
C CYS A 67 12.40 -3.65 8.23
N TYR A 68 13.27 -2.73 8.67
CA TYR A 68 13.18 -1.30 8.34
C TYR A 68 13.43 -0.97 6.86
N ARG A 69 14.04 -1.89 6.09
CA ARG A 69 14.20 -1.73 4.64
C ARG A 69 12.93 -2.05 3.85
N CYS A 70 11.95 -2.74 4.47
CA CYS A 70 10.72 -3.16 3.80
C CYS A 70 9.45 -2.58 4.44
N LEU A 71 9.01 -3.13 5.57
CA LEU A 71 7.71 -2.81 6.16
C LEU A 71 7.80 -1.98 7.44
N ARG A 72 8.92 -2.00 8.17
CA ARG A 72 9.05 -1.33 9.46
C ARG A 72 9.37 0.16 9.31
N SER A 73 8.81 0.96 10.20
CA SER A 73 9.12 2.36 10.44
C SER A 73 9.07 2.63 11.94
N TYR A 74 9.60 3.78 12.39
CA TYR A 74 9.45 4.21 13.79
C TYR A 74 7.98 4.44 14.16
N GLU A 75 7.14 4.82 13.20
CA GLU A 75 5.72 5.11 13.43
C GLU A 75 4.88 3.86 13.66
N ASN A 76 5.26 2.73 13.07
CA ASN A 76 4.52 1.47 13.18
C ASN A 76 5.13 0.47 14.17
N GLN A 77 5.99 0.93 15.09
CA GLN A 77 6.63 0.11 16.12
C GLN A 77 5.66 -0.80 16.88
N LYS A 78 4.49 -0.26 17.24
CA LYS A 78 3.45 -1.00 17.98
C LYS A 78 2.93 -2.25 17.27
N ILE A 79 3.15 -2.39 15.97
CA ILE A 79 2.67 -3.52 15.17
C ILE A 79 3.81 -4.32 14.53
N HIS A 80 5.08 -4.08 14.87
CA HIS A 80 6.23 -4.77 14.25
C HIS A 80 6.15 -6.29 14.34
N GLU A 81 5.56 -6.81 15.42
CA GLU A 81 5.36 -8.24 15.68
C GLU A 81 4.39 -8.93 14.72
N ILE A 82 3.44 -8.19 14.14
CA ILE A 82 2.46 -8.73 13.18
C ILE A 82 2.82 -8.45 11.72
N LEU A 83 3.90 -7.69 11.47
CA LEU A 83 4.33 -7.36 10.11
C LEU A 83 5.10 -8.51 9.47
N ASP A 84 4.60 -8.95 8.31
CA ASP A 84 5.12 -10.07 7.55
C ASP A 84 5.30 -9.69 6.07
N ARG A 85 6.55 -9.74 5.62
CA ARG A 85 6.98 -9.40 4.26
C ARG A 85 6.32 -10.29 3.21
N GLU A 86 6.20 -11.58 3.48
CA GLU A 86 5.70 -12.56 2.51
C GLU A 86 4.19 -12.44 2.34
N LYS A 87 3.46 -12.24 3.45
CA LYS A 87 2.02 -11.94 3.41
C LYS A 87 1.74 -10.66 2.63
N ALA A 88 2.49 -9.59 2.90
CA ALA A 88 2.35 -8.33 2.18
C ALA A 88 2.67 -8.47 0.68
N LEU A 89 3.75 -9.18 0.34
CA LEU A 89 4.15 -9.44 -1.05
C LEU A 89 3.06 -10.22 -1.81
N ASN A 90 2.51 -11.26 -1.19
CA ASN A 90 1.47 -12.08 -1.79
C ASN A 90 0.18 -11.27 -2.02
N PHE A 91 -0.21 -10.44 -1.05
CA PHE A 91 -1.35 -9.54 -1.20
C PHE A 91 -1.17 -8.56 -2.37
N LEU A 92 -0.01 -7.89 -2.47
CA LEU A 92 0.25 -6.95 -3.57
C LEU A 92 0.31 -7.64 -4.94
N LYS A 93 0.84 -8.87 -5.01
CA LYS A 93 0.84 -9.68 -6.25
C LYS A 93 -0.59 -10.03 -6.69
N GLN A 94 -1.51 -10.30 -5.77
CA GLN A 94 -2.92 -10.54 -6.10
C GLN A 94 -3.59 -9.26 -6.61
N LEU A 95 -3.38 -8.14 -5.94
CA LEU A 95 -3.93 -6.83 -6.33
C LEU A 95 -3.48 -6.39 -7.72
N ASN A 96 -2.24 -6.71 -8.12
CA ASN A 96 -1.73 -6.40 -9.46
C ASN A 96 -2.26 -7.34 -10.56
N LYS A 97 -2.86 -8.49 -10.22
CA LYS A 97 -3.45 -9.43 -11.19
C LYS A 97 -4.92 -9.13 -11.51
N SER A 98 -5.66 -8.57 -10.55
CA SER A 98 -7.10 -8.28 -10.65
C SER A 98 -7.48 -7.16 -11.62
N GLU A 99 -6.53 -6.54 -12.33
CA GLU A 99 -6.78 -5.54 -13.38
C GLU A 99 -6.83 -6.13 -14.81
N THR A 100 -6.96 -7.46 -14.94
CA THR A 100 -6.97 -8.15 -16.25
C THR A 100 -8.33 -8.79 -16.58
N GLU A 101 -9.40 -8.43 -15.87
CA GLU A 101 -10.78 -8.81 -16.19
C GLU A 101 -11.64 -7.56 -16.45
#